data_AF-A0A0D3D0G0-F1
#
_entry.id   AF-A0A0D3D0G0-F1
#
_cell.length_a   1.000
_cell.length_b   1.000
_cell.length_c   1.000
_cell.angle_alpha   90.00
_cell.angle_beta   90.00
_cell.angle_gamma   90.00
#
_symmetry.space_group_name_H-M   'P 1'
#
loop_
_entity.id
_entity.type
_entity.pdbx_description
1 polymer ?
#
loop_
_entity_poly.entity_id
_entity_poly.type
_entity_poly.pdbx_seq_one_letter_code
_entity_poly.pdbx_strand_id
1 'polypeptide(L)'
;MYKQDSTVDLTLKVRDLWFPNTQVWNAQKVFDTFTEEDALKILTIKPSPNRQDSDVWGFTKHGTYTTQSAYKMLSVLHETNSPDHRPLPPVEKQLWKSIWKLKTSPKIRYFLWRALSGALAVAERLQSRGLYGDATC
;
A
#
# COMPACT_ATOMS: atom_id res chain seq x y z
N MET A 1 -11.48 0.88 -12.02
CA MET A 1 -10.55 -0.01 -12.71
C MET A 1 -11.17 -0.35 -14.06
N TYR A 2 -10.35 -0.58 -15.07
CA TYR A 2 -10.85 -1.11 -16.34
C TYR A 2 -11.42 -2.51 -16.13
N LYS A 3 -12.48 -2.82 -16.86
CA LYS A 3 -13.04 -4.17 -16.90
C LYS A 3 -12.00 -5.11 -17.51
N GLN A 4 -11.88 -6.34 -17.00
CA GLN A 4 -10.84 -7.29 -17.45
C GLN A 4 -10.95 -7.66 -18.93
N ASP A 5 -12.17 -7.62 -19.48
CA ASP A 5 -12.45 -7.96 -20.88
C ASP A 5 -12.53 -6.73 -21.81
N SER A 6 -12.28 -5.52 -21.31
CA SER A 6 -12.33 -4.30 -22.13
C SER A 6 -10.96 -3.97 -22.72
N THR A 7 -10.94 -3.50 -23.97
CA THR A 7 -9.72 -2.99 -24.59
C THR A 7 -9.29 -1.71 -23.86
N VAL A 8 -8.13 -1.74 -23.22
CA VAL A 8 -7.58 -0.59 -22.52
C VAL A 8 -7.13 0.46 -23.54
N ASP A 9 -7.94 1.51 -23.70
CA ASP A 9 -7.59 2.67 -24.52
C ASP A 9 -6.80 3.67 -23.67
N LEU A 10 -5.49 3.77 -23.93
CA LEU A 10 -4.58 4.70 -23.25
C LEU A 10 -4.81 6.16 -23.64
N THR A 11 -5.58 6.41 -24.70
CA THR A 11 -5.90 7.76 -25.18
C THR A 11 -7.25 8.26 -24.68
N LEU A 12 -8.03 7.40 -24.03
CA LEU A 12 -9.35 7.71 -23.52
C LEU A 12 -9.29 8.82 -22.48
N LYS A 13 -10.02 9.89 -22.73
CA LYS A 13 -10.18 11.02 -21.81
C LYS A 13 -11.54 10.97 -21.12
N VAL A 14 -11.65 11.59 -19.95
CA VAL A 14 -12.91 11.73 -19.20
C VAL A 14 -13.97 12.40 -20.05
N ARG A 15 -13.60 13.41 -20.85
CA ARG A 15 -14.53 14.06 -21.79
C ARG A 15 -15.14 13.13 -22.85
N ASP A 16 -14.48 12.02 -23.16
CA ASP A 16 -14.96 11.07 -24.17
C ASP A 16 -16.04 10.12 -23.59
N LEU A 17 -16.29 10.17 -22.28
CA LEU A 17 -17.25 9.34 -21.57
C LEU A 17 -18.65 9.97 -21.41
N TRP A 18 -18.84 11.22 -21.83
CA TRP A 18 -20.15 11.90 -21.81
C TRP A 18 -20.56 12.39 -23.20
N PHE A 19 -21.85 12.69 -23.39
CA PHE A 19 -22.32 13.17 -24.69
C PHE A 19 -21.78 14.58 -24.98
N PRO A 20 -21.23 14.86 -26.18
CA PRO A 20 -20.70 16.17 -26.53
C PRO A 20 -21.73 17.29 -26.33
N ASN A 21 -21.29 18.44 -25.82
CA ASN A 21 -22.13 19.60 -25.51
C ASN A 21 -23.24 19.34 -24.47
N THR A 22 -23.16 18.24 -23.72
CA THR A 22 -24.06 17.94 -22.62
C THR A 22 -23.31 17.82 -21.30
N GLN A 23 -24.06 17.74 -20.19
CA GLN A 23 -23.55 17.36 -18.87
C GLN A 23 -24.00 15.94 -18.49
N VAL A 24 -24.22 15.07 -19.48
CA VAL A 24 -24.81 13.74 -19.27
C VAL A 24 -23.81 12.67 -19.68
N TRP A 25 -23.48 11.79 -18.73
CA TRP A 25 -22.63 10.63 -18.99
C TRP A 25 -23.27 9.69 -20.02
N ASN A 26 -22.43 9.09 -20.86
CA ASN A 26 -22.84 7.94 -21.65
C ASN A 26 -22.73 6.69 -20.76
N ALA A 27 -23.81 6.37 -20.06
CA ALA A 27 -23.83 5.28 -19.10
C ALA A 27 -23.37 3.94 -19.70
N GLN A 28 -23.80 3.64 -20.93
CA GLN A 28 -23.38 2.43 -21.64
C GLN A 28 -21.86 2.38 -21.78
N LYS A 29 -21.25 3.45 -22.30
CA LYS A 29 -19.79 3.53 -22.48
C LYS A 29 -19.04 3.41 -21.15
N VAL A 30 -19.56 4.01 -20.07
CA VAL A 30 -18.96 3.93 -18.74
C VAL A 30 -19.00 2.48 -18.19
N PHE A 31 -20.13 1.78 -18.31
CA PHE A 31 -20.26 0.38 -17.86
C PHE A 31 -19.48 -0.62 -18.72
N ASP A 32 -19.27 -0.30 -20.01
CA ASP A 32 -18.46 -1.14 -20.90
C ASP A 32 -16.95 -0.97 -20.62
N THR A 33 -16.53 0.22 -20.16
CA THR A 33 -15.12 0.55 -19.93
C THR A 33 -14.65 0.15 -18.54
N PHE A 34 -15.43 0.46 -17.51
CA PHE A 34 -15.04 0.33 -16.10
C PHE A 34 -15.75 -0.85 -15.41
N THR A 35 -15.19 -1.29 -14.29
CA THR A 35 -15.88 -2.22 -13.38
C THR A 35 -17.19 -1.62 -12.88
N GLU A 36 -18.18 -2.47 -12.58
CA GLU A 36 -19.51 -2.02 -12.14
C GLU A 36 -19.43 -1.08 -10.93
N GLU A 37 -18.60 -1.41 -9.93
CA GLU A 37 -18.38 -0.59 -8.75
C GLU A 37 -17.89 0.82 -9.06
N ASP A 38 -16.98 0.97 -10.03
CA ASP A 38 -16.41 2.25 -10.39
C ASP A 38 -17.28 3.00 -11.40
N ALA A 39 -17.97 2.29 -12.28
CA ALA A 39 -18.98 2.86 -13.17
C ALA A 39 -20.07 3.58 -12.36
N LEU A 40 -20.60 2.93 -11.31
CA LEU A 40 -21.60 3.52 -10.42
C LEU A 40 -21.08 4.81 -9.76
N LYS A 41 -19.83 4.81 -9.28
CA LYS A 41 -19.21 6.01 -8.71
C LYS A 41 -19.05 7.11 -9.75
N ILE A 42 -18.56 6.80 -10.95
CA ILE A 42 -18.37 7.77 -12.04
C ILE A 42 -19.69 8.44 -12.40
N LEU A 43 -20.76 7.67 -12.54
CA LEU A 43 -22.08 8.20 -12.91
C LEU A 43 -22.68 9.15 -11.87
N THR A 44 -22.24 9.09 -10.61
CA THR A 44 -22.65 10.05 -9.57
C THR A 44 -21.97 11.41 -9.67
N ILE A 45 -20.83 11.49 -10.38
CA ILE A 45 -20.07 12.73 -10.54
C ILE A 45 -20.77 13.60 -11.58
N LYS A 46 -20.92 14.91 -11.35
CA LYS A 46 -21.46 15.81 -12.39
C LYS A 46 -20.36 16.18 -13.40
N PRO A 47 -20.53 15.91 -14.71
CA PRO A 47 -19.59 16.36 -15.73
C PRO A 47 -19.45 17.87 -15.75
N SER A 48 -18.21 18.35 -15.95
CA SER A 48 -17.91 19.78 -16.07
C SER A 48 -17.33 20.07 -17.45
N PRO A 49 -18.15 20.43 -18.46
CA PRO A 49 -17.71 20.54 -19.85
C PRO A 49 -16.71 21.68 -20.10
N ASN A 50 -16.68 22.67 -19.19
CA ASN A 50 -15.77 23.81 -19.29
C ASN A 50 -14.38 23.54 -18.67
N ARG A 51 -14.17 22.37 -18.06
CA ARG A 51 -12.90 22.02 -17.41
C ARG A 51 -12.15 21.05 -18.31
N GLN A 52 -10.85 21.28 -18.49
CA GLN A 52 -9.97 20.34 -19.17
C GLN A 52 -9.63 19.17 -18.25
N ASP A 53 -9.48 17.99 -18.84
CA ASP A 53 -9.02 16.79 -18.16
C ASP A 53 -7.62 17.00 -17.58
N SER A 54 -7.42 16.51 -16.37
CA SER A 54 -6.16 16.62 -15.64
C SER A 54 -5.97 15.39 -14.78
N ASP A 55 -4.73 15.01 -14.55
CA ASP A 55 -4.39 13.92 -13.64
C ASP A 55 -4.56 14.39 -12.20
N VAL A 56 -5.19 13.54 -11.39
CA VAL A 56 -5.57 13.87 -10.00
C VAL A 56 -5.10 12.77 -9.07
N TRP A 57 -4.48 13.17 -7.96
CA TRP A 57 -4.02 12.23 -6.94
C TRP A 57 -5.18 11.73 -6.06
N GLY A 58 -5.60 10.48 -6.29
CA GLY A 58 -6.77 9.87 -5.65
C GLY A 58 -6.68 9.66 -4.13
N PHE A 59 -5.51 9.83 -3.51
CA PHE A 59 -5.31 9.66 -2.07
C PHE A 59 -5.44 10.95 -1.27
N THR A 60 -5.91 12.02 -1.90
CA THR A 60 -6.17 13.32 -1.25
C THR A 60 -7.49 13.91 -1.72
N LYS A 61 -8.19 14.64 -0.84
CA LYS A 61 -9.47 15.28 -1.17
C LYS A 61 -9.35 16.37 -2.24
N HIS A 62 -8.22 17.08 -2.24
CA HIS A 62 -7.94 18.16 -3.19
C HIS A 62 -7.31 17.66 -4.49
N GLY A 63 -6.94 16.38 -4.54
CA GLY A 63 -6.30 15.81 -5.72
C GLY A 63 -4.83 16.18 -5.90
N THR A 64 -4.22 16.84 -4.92
CA THR A 64 -2.82 17.27 -4.97
C THR A 64 -1.91 16.20 -4.40
N TYR A 65 -0.88 15.83 -5.16
CA TYR A 65 0.15 14.93 -4.67
C TYR A 65 1.00 15.59 -3.57
N THR A 66 1.30 14.83 -2.52
CA THR A 66 2.30 15.20 -1.50
C THR A 66 3.08 13.95 -1.10
N THR A 67 4.34 14.12 -0.71
CA THR A 67 5.15 13.01 -0.18
C THR A 67 4.46 12.32 1.00
N GLN A 68 3.83 13.09 1.89
CA GLN A 68 3.06 12.56 3.01
C GLN A 68 1.91 11.64 2.56
N SER A 69 1.13 12.05 1.55
CA SER A 69 0.01 11.23 1.07
C SER A 69 0.48 9.97 0.34
N ALA A 70 1.64 10.02 -0.34
CA ALA A 70 2.28 8.83 -0.91
C ALA A 70 2.72 7.84 0.17
N TYR A 71 3.40 8.31 1.24
CA TYR A 71 3.78 7.46 2.36
C TYR A 71 2.57 6.83 3.05
N LYS A 72 1.48 7.58 3.20
CA LYS A 72 0.22 7.06 3.76
C LYS A 72 -0.41 5.98 2.88
N MET A 73 -0.39 6.15 1.56
CA MET A 73 -0.83 5.11 0.63
C MET A 73 0.03 3.85 0.78
N LEU A 74 1.36 4.01 0.80
CA LEU A 74 2.30 2.90 0.94
C LEU A 74 2.12 2.16 2.27
N SER A 75 1.86 2.86 3.37
CA SER A 75 1.62 2.21 4.67
C SER A 75 0.35 1.36 4.65
N VAL A 76 -0.73 1.84 4.04
CA VAL A 76 -1.99 1.08 3.88
C VAL A 76 -1.79 -0.14 2.98
N LEU A 77 -1.04 0.01 1.88
CA LEU A 77 -0.70 -1.11 1.00
C LEU A 77 0.16 -2.15 1.70
N HIS A 78 1.09 -1.71 2.54
CA HIS A 78 1.89 -2.60 3.37
C HIS A 78 1.03 -3.34 4.39
N GLU A 79 0.12 -2.65 5.08
CA GLU A 79 -0.80 -3.27 6.04
C GLU A 79 -1.72 -4.32 5.40
N THR A 80 -2.23 -4.03 4.20
CA THR A 80 -3.18 -4.91 3.48
C THR A 80 -2.50 -6.12 2.85
N ASN A 81 -1.23 -6.00 2.43
CA ASN A 81 -0.49 -7.09 1.78
C ASN A 81 0.48 -7.83 2.71
N SER A 82 0.70 -7.36 3.93
CA SER A 82 1.59 -8.03 4.89
C SER A 82 0.83 -9.10 5.68
N PRO A 83 1.26 -10.37 5.65
CA PRO A 83 0.79 -11.39 6.61
C PRO A 83 1.25 -11.13 8.06
N ASP A 84 1.94 -10.01 8.33
CA ASP A 84 2.79 -9.82 9.51
C ASP A 84 2.48 -8.60 10.39
N HIS A 85 1.27 -8.02 10.29
CA HIS A 85 0.68 -7.38 11.48
C HIS A 85 0.19 -8.43 12.48
N ARG A 86 0.97 -9.49 12.71
CA ARG A 86 0.77 -10.31 13.89
C ARG A 86 1.28 -9.47 15.07
N PRO A 87 0.42 -9.02 16.00
CA PRO A 87 0.94 -8.61 17.29
C PRO A 87 1.87 -9.71 17.77
N LEU A 88 3.07 -9.34 18.27
CA LEU A 88 4.07 -10.28 18.80
C LEU A 88 3.34 -11.47 19.44
N PRO A 89 3.54 -12.71 18.96
CA PRO A 89 2.91 -13.88 19.52
C PRO A 89 2.98 -13.82 21.05
N PRO A 90 1.95 -14.29 21.78
CA PRO A 90 1.93 -14.23 23.24
C PRO A 90 3.25 -14.73 23.88
N VAL A 91 3.88 -15.72 23.26
CA VAL A 91 5.19 -16.28 23.61
C VAL A 91 6.32 -15.24 23.52
N GLU A 92 6.41 -14.47 22.44
CA GLU A 92 7.44 -13.44 22.27
C GLU A 92 7.25 -12.29 23.27
N LYS A 93 6.01 -11.87 23.52
CA LYS A 93 5.73 -10.86 24.56
C LYS A 93 6.15 -11.32 25.95
N GLN A 94 5.93 -12.59 26.28
CA GLN A 94 6.37 -13.18 27.54
C GLN A 94 7.90 -13.29 27.61
N LEU A 95 8.55 -13.69 26.52
CA LEU A 95 10.01 -13.78 26.42
C LEU A 95 10.67 -12.41 26.68
N TRP A 96 10.18 -11.34 26.05
CA TRP A 96 10.71 -9.99 26.28
C TRP A 96 10.52 -9.56 27.74
N LYS A 97 9.35 -9.81 28.33
CA LYS A 97 9.11 -9.53 29.76
C LYS A 97 10.08 -10.30 30.66
N SER A 98 10.38 -11.56 30.35
CA SER A 98 11.33 -12.37 31.11
C SER A 98 12.76 -11.84 31.01
N ILE A 99 13.20 -11.43 29.81
CA ILE A 99 14.54 -10.86 29.59
C ILE A 99 14.76 -9.61 30.44
N TRP A 100 13.77 -8.71 30.48
CA TRP A 100 13.87 -7.48 31.26
C TRP A 100 13.80 -7.69 32.78
N LYS A 101 13.17 -8.78 33.24
CA LYS A 101 13.08 -9.18 34.66
C LYS A 101 14.31 -9.93 35.19
N LEU A 102 15.23 -10.36 34.33
CA LEU A 102 16.45 -11.06 34.76
C LEU A 102 17.29 -10.18 35.70
N LYS A 103 17.71 -10.74 36.84
CA LYS A 103 18.67 -10.12 37.76
C LYS A 103 20.10 -10.24 37.19
N THR A 104 20.34 -9.56 36.08
CA THR A 104 21.63 -9.50 35.39
C THR A 104 21.98 -8.06 35.01
N SER A 105 23.20 -7.83 34.54
CA SER A 105 23.64 -6.51 34.09
C SER A 105 22.80 -6.02 32.90
N PRO A 106 22.56 -4.70 32.76
CA PRO A 106 21.83 -4.14 31.63
C PRO A 106 22.45 -4.52 30.26
N LYS A 107 23.78 -4.64 30.20
CA LYS A 107 24.52 -5.06 29.01
C LYS A 107 24.09 -6.46 28.55
N ILE A 108 23.91 -7.39 29.48
CA ILE A 108 23.48 -8.76 29.17
C ILE A 108 22.01 -8.79 28.71
N ARG A 109 21.12 -8.02 29.35
CA ARG A 109 19.71 -7.92 28.91
C ARG A 109 19.61 -7.37 27.49
N TYR A 110 20.41 -6.34 27.18
CA TYR A 110 20.46 -5.75 25.85
C TYR A 110 21.01 -6.72 24.81
N PHE A 111 22.10 -7.44 25.14
CA PHE A 111 22.66 -8.47 24.28
C PHE A 111 21.63 -9.58 23.95
N LEU A 112 20.93 -10.10 24.96
CA LEU A 112 19.88 -11.12 24.77
C LEU A 112 18.74 -10.61 23.88
N TRP A 113 18.28 -9.38 24.10
CA TRP A 113 17.27 -8.76 23.25
C TRP A 113 17.77 -8.64 21.79
N ARG A 114 19.00 -8.18 21.56
CA ARG A 114 19.59 -8.06 20.22
C ARG A 114 19.76 -9.41 19.51
N ALA A 115 20.19 -10.43 20.25
CA ALA A 115 20.39 -11.77 19.71
C ALA A 115 19.07 -12.42 19.28
N LEU A 116 18.04 -12.35 20.14
CA LEU A 116 16.75 -12.99 19.91
C LEU A 116 15.85 -12.20 18.94
N SER A 117 16.00 -10.88 18.86
CA SER A 117 15.24 -10.04 17.91
C SER A 117 15.79 -10.07 16.47
N GLY A 118 16.88 -10.80 16.21
CA GLY A 118 17.53 -10.82 14.90
C GLY A 118 18.24 -9.51 14.56
N ALA A 119 18.54 -8.68 15.55
CA ALA A 119 19.25 -7.41 15.37
C ALA A 119 20.79 -7.57 15.30
N LEU A 120 21.30 -8.78 15.57
CA LEU A 120 22.69 -9.14 15.32
C LEU A 120 22.88 -9.58 13.88
N ALA A 121 23.92 -9.06 13.23
CA ALA A 121 24.33 -9.45 11.88
C ALA A 121 25.08 -10.80 11.93
N VAL A 122 24.33 -11.87 12.17
CA VAL A 122 24.84 -13.25 12.11
C VAL A 122 24.84 -13.71 10.65
N ALA A 123 25.74 -14.62 10.26
CA ALA A 123 25.88 -15.12 8.89
C ALA A 123 24.54 -15.53 8.25
N GLU A 124 23.71 -16.27 8.99
CA GLU A 124 22.34 -16.65 8.57
C GLU A 124 21.46 -15.43 8.21
N ARG A 125 21.52 -14.35 9.01
CA ARG A 125 20.74 -13.12 8.79
C ARG A 125 21.29 -12.26 7.65
N LEU A 126 22.59 -12.35 7.38
CA LEU A 126 23.20 -11.71 6.22
C LEU A 126 22.77 -12.44 4.94
N GLN A 127 22.77 -13.76 4.94
CA GLN A 127 22.28 -14.58 3.82
C GLN A 127 20.80 -14.36 3.54
N SER A 128 19.95 -14.27 4.56
CA SER A 128 18.52 -13.96 4.37
C SER A 128 18.27 -12.57 3.75
N ARG A 129 19.30 -11.70 3.72
CA ARG A 129 19.27 -10.36 3.12
C ARG A 129 20.05 -10.29 1.79
N GLY A 130 20.44 -11.44 1.23
CA GLY A 130 21.16 -11.52 -0.05
C GLY A 130 22.65 -11.18 0.05
N LEU A 131 23.22 -11.11 1.26
CA LEU A 131 24.65 -10.94 1.47
C LEU A 131 25.29 -12.32 1.63
N TYR A 132 25.84 -12.83 0.53
CA TYR A 132 26.49 -14.14 0.46
C TYR A 132 27.91 -14.06 1.01
N GLY A 133 28.09 -14.60 2.22
CA GLY A 133 29.39 -14.94 2.81
C GLY A 133 29.34 -16.37 3.35
N ASP A 134 30.50 -16.95 3.67
CA ASP A 134 30.60 -18.30 4.19
C ASP A 134 29.71 -18.46 5.44
N ALA A 135 28.76 -19.39 5.40
CA ALA A 135 27.77 -19.58 6.46
C ALA A 135 28.37 -20.25 7.69
N THR A 136 29.55 -20.85 7.51
CA THR A 136 30.28 -21.65 8.46
C THR A 136 31.53 -20.90 8.88
N CYS A 137 31.72 -20.79 10.20
CA CYS A 137 33.02 -20.40 10.78
C CYS A 137 34.05 -21.50 10.55
#